data_AF-A0A923D299-F1
#
_entry.id   AF-A0A923D299-F1
#
_cell.length_a   1.000
_cell.length_b   1.000
_cell.length_c   1.000
_cell.angle_alpha   90.00
_cell.angle_beta   90.00
_cell.angle_gamma   90.00
#
_symmetry.space_group_name_H-M   'P 1'
#
loop_
_entity.id
_entity.type
_entity.pdbx_description
1 polymer ?
#
loop_
_entity_poly.entity_id
_entity_poly.type
_entity_poly.pdbx_seq_one_letter_code
_entity_poly.pdbx_strand_id
1 'polypeptide(L)' 'MISRYSRERMNAVWSPENRYRTWLDIEILACEAMSRQGVIPKKSLQNIKKKAAFDIDR' A
#
# COMPACT_ATOMS: atom_id res chain seq x y z
N MET A 1 -11.24 -8.03 -13.62
CA MET A 1 -12.06 -9.25 -13.76
C MET A 1 -13.21 -8.95 -14.72
N ILE A 2 -13.74 -9.93 -15.46
CA ILE A 2 -14.86 -9.66 -16.38
C ILE A 2 -16.13 -9.47 -15.55
N SER A 3 -16.75 -8.29 -15.64
CA SER A 3 -17.91 -7.88 -14.83
C SER A 3 -19.05 -8.92 -14.85
N ARG A 4 -19.33 -9.51 -16.02
CA ARG A 4 -20.38 -10.53 -16.21
C ARG A 4 -20.25 -11.77 -15.31
N TYR A 5 -19.02 -12.18 -14.95
CA TYR A 5 -18.76 -13.43 -14.22
C TYR A 5 -18.22 -13.21 -12.81
N SER A 6 -18.10 -11.95 -12.38
CA SER A 6 -17.35 -11.61 -11.17
C SER A 6 -18.27 -10.93 -10.17
N ARG A 7 -18.32 -11.45 -8.95
CA ARG A 7 -19.04 -10.81 -7.85
C ARG A 7 -18.35 -9.50 -7.49
N GLU A 8 -19.12 -8.51 -7.04
CA GLU A 8 -18.60 -7.19 -6.66
C GLU A 8 -17.47 -7.28 -5.63
N ARG A 9 -17.60 -8.15 -4.63
CA ARG A 9 -16.52 -8.41 -3.66
C ARG A 9 -15.23 -8.88 -4.31
N MET A 10 -15.32 -9.73 -5.34
CA MET A 10 -14.13 -10.26 -6.01
C MET A 10 -13.49 -9.21 -6.92
N ASN A 11 -14.31 -8.41 -7.60
CA ASN A 11 -13.83 -7.26 -8.37
C ASN A 11 -13.12 -6.23 -7.48
N ALA A 12 -13.64 -5.96 -6.29
CA ALA A 12 -13.03 -5.02 -5.34
C ALA A 12 -11.65 -5.50 -4.86
N VAL A 13 -11.49 -6.80 -4.57
CA VAL A 13 -10.18 -7.37 -4.17
C VAL A 13 -9.15 -7.22 -5.29
N TRP A 14 -9.55 -7.43 -6.53
CA TRP A 14 -8.67 -7.34 -7.70
C TRP A 14 -8.65 -5.96 -8.36
N SER A 15 -9.24 -4.94 -7.73
CA SER A 15 -9.23 -3.59 -8.29
C SER A 15 -7.80 -3.03 -8.27
N PRO A 16 -7.43 -2.17 -9.23
CA PRO A 16 -6.14 -1.48 -9.22
C PRO A 16 -5.91 -0.71 -7.92
N GLU A 17 -6.96 -0.07 -7.39
CA GLU A 17 -6.93 0.63 -6.11
C GLU A 17 -6.51 -0.28 -4.96
N ASN A 18 -7.15 -1.45 -4.82
CA ASN A 18 -6.83 -2.38 -3.74
C ASN A 18 -5.41 -2.95 -3.90
N ARG A 19 -4.97 -3.19 -5.15
CA ARG A 19 -3.59 -3.62 -5.43
C ARG A 19 -2.58 -2.56 -4.97
N TYR A 20 -2.75 -1.30 -5.38
CA TYR A 20 -1.82 -0.23 -5.02
C TYR A 20 -1.84 0.07 -3.53
N ARG A 21 -3.01 -0.01 -2.89
CA ARG A 21 -3.11 0.09 -1.43
C ARG A 21 -2.32 -1.01 -0.73
N THR A 22 -2.50 -2.25 -1.19
CA THR A 22 -1.78 -3.41 -0.63
C THR A 22 -0.27 -3.26 -0.79
N TRP A 23 0.20 -2.76 -1.94
CA TRP A 23 1.63 -2.50 -2.16
C TRP A 23 2.15 -1.40 -1.22
N LEU A 24 1.42 -0.30 -1.09
CA LEU A 24 1.79 0.77 -0.16
C LEU A 24 1.90 0.25 1.29
N ASP A 25 0.94 -0.56 1.72
CA ASP A 25 0.94 -1.16 3.05
C ASP A 25 2.18 -2.06 3.26
N ILE A 26 2.53 -2.88 2.28
CA ILE A 26 3.72 -3.74 2.31
C ILE A 26 5.00 -2.89 2.41
N GLU A 27 5.12 -1.83 1.62
CA GLU A 27 6.29 -0.94 1.62
C GLU A 27 6.45 -0.20 2.96
N ILE A 28 5.35 0.24 3.57
CA ILE A 28 5.38 0.85 4.91
C ILE A 28 5.86 -0.18 5.94
N LEU A 29 5.36 -1.42 5.89
CA LEU A 29 5.79 -2.49 6.80
C LEU A 29 7.27 -2.85 6.61
N ALA A 30 7.76 -2.87 5.37
CA ALA A 30 9.17 -3.05 5.08
C ALA A 30 10.02 -1.92 5.69
N CYS A 31 9.60 -0.66 5.51
CA CYS A 31 10.23 0.49 6.14
C CYS A 31 10.21 0.41 7.67
N GLU A 32 9.11 -0.07 8.28
CA GLU A 32 9.05 -0.28 9.73
C GLU A 32 10.09 -1.29 10.19
N ALA A 33 10.21 -2.43 9.50
CA ALA A 33 11.19 -3.46 9.82
C ALA A 33 12.62 -2.92 9.69
N MET A 34 12.92 -2.18 8.61
CA MET A 34 14.21 -1.52 8.40
C MET A 34 14.51 -0.49 9.50
N SER A 35 13.50 0.24 9.98
CA SER A 35 13.69 1.20 11.07
C SER A 35 13.96 0.50 12.41
N ARG A 36 13.32 -0.64 12.67
CA ARG A 36 13.59 -1.48 13.85
C ARG A 36 15.01 -2.05 13.81
N GLN A 37 15.53 -2.38 12.63
CA GLN A 37 16.90 -2.83 12.43
C GLN A 37 17.94 -1.69 12.45
N GLY A 38 17.51 -0.43 12.54
CA GLY A 38 18.40 0.73 12.59
C GLY A 38 18.94 1.19 11.23
N VAL A 39 18.47 0.60 10.12
CA VAL A 39 18.88 0.97 8.75
C VAL A 39 18.31 2.34 8.37
N ILE A 40 17.09 2.66 8.81
CA ILE A 40 16.46 3.97 8.57
C ILE A 40 16.10 4.70 9.88
N PRO A 41 16.26 6.03 9.94
CA PRO A 41 15.84 6.82 11.10
C PRO A 41 14.32 6.74 11.33
N LYS A 42 13.91 6.66 12.60
CA LYS A 42 12.48 6.67 12.99
C LYS A 42 11.73 7.93 12.50
N LYS A 43 12.44 9.06 12.39
CA LYS A 43 11.89 10.31 11.85
C LYS A 43 11.52 10.17 10.36
N SER A 44 12.32 9.46 9.58
CA SER A 44 12.03 9.16 8.17
C SER A 44 10.81 8.25 8.06
N LEU A 45 10.71 7.22 8.91
CA LEU A 45 9.54 6.35 8.97
C LEU A 45 8.25 7.12 9.31
N GLN A 46 8.30 8.04 10.28
CA GLN A 46 7.14 8.88 10.61
C GLN A 46 6.70 9.78 9.46
N ASN A 47 7.66 10.34 8.71
CA ASN A 47 7.36 11.14 7.52
C ASN A 47 6.71 10.29 6.43
N ILE A 48 7.24 9.09 6.19
CA ILE A 48 6.67 8.14 5.22
C ILE A 48 5.23 7.83 5.61
N LYS A 49 4.95 7.43 6.86
CA LYS A 49 3.58 7.15 7.33
C LYS A 49 2.62 8.32 7.19
N LYS A 50 3.08 9.56 7.38
CA LYS A 50 2.23 10.76 7.28
C LYS A 50 1.93 11.15 5.83
N LYS A 51 2.83 10.85 4.90
CA LYS A 51 2.74 11.30 3.49
C LYS A 51 2.42 10.17 2.51
N ALA A 52 2.43 8.93 2.97
CA ALA A 52 2.11 7.76 2.17
C ALA A 52 0.65 7.83 1.72
N ALA A 53 0.45 8.35 0.51
CA ALA A 53 -0.79 8.36 -0.22
C ALA A 53 -0.43 8.06 -1.68
N PHE A 54 -1.30 7.32 -2.35
CA PHE A 54 -1.19 7.08 -3.78
C PHE A 54 -2.43 7.64 -4.46
N ASP A 55 -2.23 8.08 -5.70
CA ASP A 55 -3.27 8.55 -6.60
C ASP A 55 -3.19 7.65 -7.83
N ILE A 56 -4.33 7.16 -8.30
CA ILE A 56 -4.38 6.18 -9.41
C ILE A 56 -4.34 6.89 -10.77
N ASP A 57 -4.76 8.15 -10.81
CA ASP A 57 -4.90 8.97 -12.02
C ASP A 57 -3.71 9.92 -12.24
N ARG A 58 -2.80 10.03 -11.26
CA ARG A 58 -1.62 10.89 -11.28
C ARG A 58 -0.34 10.15 -11.69
#